data_AF-A0A2E9CIZ4-F1
#
_entry.id   AF-A0A2E9CIZ4-F1
#
_cell.length_a   1.000
_cell.length_b   1.000
_cell.length_c   1.000
_cell.angle_alpha   90.00
_cell.angle_beta   90.00
_cell.angle_gamma   90.00
#
_symmetry.space_group_name_H-M   'P 1'
#
loop_
_entity.id
_entity.type
_entity.pdbx_description
1 polymer ?
#
loop_
_entity_poly.entity_id
_entity_poly.type
_entity_poly.pdbx_seq_one_letter_code
_entity_poly.pdbx_strand_id
1 'polypeptide(L)' 'MSGSDEPLFDPRNFARMVDSQMHRRGVRQREAADQIGVSRATLCRLLAGKAPAVETYLRVKKWIET' A
#
# COMPACT_ATOMS: atom_id res chain seq x y z
N MET A 1 24.64 -11.31 19.91
CA MET A 1 23.60 -10.31 19.62
C MET A 1 23.11 -10.58 18.21
N SER A 2 22.00 -11.29 18.06
CA SER A 2 21.42 -11.54 16.73
C SER A 2 20.56 -10.34 16.36
N GLY A 3 21.17 -9.34 15.73
CA GLY A 3 20.40 -8.33 15.01
C GLY A 3 19.75 -9.06 13.84
N SER A 4 18.42 -9.24 13.89
CA SER A 4 17.68 -9.80 12.77
C SER A 4 17.88 -8.91 11.55
N ASP A 5 18.35 -9.48 10.44
CA ASP A 5 18.36 -8.91 9.09
C ASP A 5 16.92 -8.71 8.56
N GLU A 6 16.05 -8.13 9.37
CA GLU A 6 14.68 -7.91 8.98
C GLU A 6 14.65 -6.73 8.00
N PRO A 7 14.06 -6.90 6.81
CA PRO A 7 14.05 -5.85 5.81
C PRO A 7 13.28 -4.65 6.34
N LEU A 8 13.85 -3.44 6.15
CA LEU A 8 13.24 -2.16 6.56
C LEU A 8 11.82 -1.98 6.00
N PHE A 9 11.52 -2.61 4.87
CA PHE A 9 10.21 -2.55 4.23
C PHE A 9 9.76 -3.95 3.79
N ASP A 10 8.60 -4.37 4.29
CA ASP A 10 7.89 -5.56 3.80
C ASP A 10 6.71 -5.15 2.89
N PRO A 11 6.81 -5.37 1.57
CA PRO A 11 5.75 -5.02 0.63
C PRO A 11 4.47 -5.83 0.84
N ARG A 12 4.55 -7.04 1.39
CA ARG A 12 3.36 -7.88 1.64
C ARG A 12 2.60 -7.37 2.86
N ASN A 13 3.30 -6.97 3.91
CA ASN A 13 2.67 -6.31 5.05
C ASN A 13 2.02 -4.98 4.61
N PHE A 14 2.74 -4.16 3.84
CA PHE A 14 2.18 -2.92 3.31
C PHE A 14 0.94 -3.16 2.44
N ALA A 15 0.93 -4.18 1.58
CA ALA A 15 -0.25 -4.56 0.81
C ALA A 15 -1.45 -4.93 1.70
N ARG A 16 -1.24 -5.70 2.78
CA ARG A 16 -2.30 -6.04 3.75
C ARG A 16 -2.83 -4.80 4.46
N MET A 17 -1.97 -3.84 4.80
CA MET A 17 -2.41 -2.58 5.40
C MET A 17 -3.33 -1.81 4.45
N VAL A 18 -2.96 -1.71 3.17
CA VAL A 18 -3.80 -1.05 2.15
C VAL A 18 -5.13 -1.75 1.99
N ASP A 19 -5.12 -3.08 1.87
CA ASP A 19 -6.34 -3.87 1.72
C ASP A 19 -7.28 -3.72 2.93
N SER A 20 -6.73 -3.75 4.15
CA SER A 20 -7.48 -3.52 5.38
C SER A 20 -8.11 -2.13 5.43
N GLN A 21 -7.39 -1.10 4.99
CA GLN A 21 -7.93 0.26 4.93
C GLN A 21 -9.03 0.43 3.89
N MET A 22 -8.90 -0.24 2.75
CA MET A 22 -9.98 -0.27 1.76
C MET A 22 -11.25 -0.92 2.32
N HIS A 23 -11.11 -2.06 2.99
CA HIS A 23 -12.24 -2.75 3.63
C HIS A 23 -12.89 -1.90 4.72
N ARG A 24 -12.07 -1.27 5.57
CA ARG A 24 -12.55 -0.37 6.64
C ARG A 24 -13.37 0.80 6.10
N ARG A 25 -13.01 1.33 4.93
CA ARG A 25 -13.71 2.44 4.27
C ARG A 25 -14.84 1.98 3.35
N GLY A 26 -14.96 0.68 3.08
CA GLY A 26 -15.94 0.15 2.12
C GLY A 26 -15.68 0.56 0.67
N VAL A 27 -14.44 0.92 0.31
CA VAL A 27 -14.10 1.41 -1.03
C VAL A 27 -13.52 0.32 -1.91
N ARG A 28 -13.82 0.36 -3.21
CA ARG A 28 -13.28 -0.59 -4.20
C ARG A 28 -11.90 -0.15 -4.68
N GLN A 29 -11.13 -1.07 -5.28
CA GLN A 29 -9.77 -0.77 -5.78
C GLN A 29 -9.71 0.44 -6.71
N ARG A 30 -10.69 0.60 -7.60
CA ARG A 30 -10.73 1.75 -8.52
C ARG A 30 -10.84 3.07 -7.75
N GLU A 31 -11.80 3.13 -6.85
CA GLU A 31 -12.04 4.32 -6.03
C GLU A 31 -10.86 4.63 -5.10
N ALA A 32 -10.26 3.60 -4.48
CA ALA A 32 -9.04 3.77 -3.69
C ALA A 32 -7.89 4.33 -4.55
N ALA A 33 -7.69 3.82 -5.76
CA ALA A 33 -6.66 4.31 -6.67
C ALA A 33 -6.88 5.79 -7.03
N ASP A 34 -8.13 6.19 -7.28
CA ASP A 34 -8.51 7.58 -7.56
C ASP A 34 -8.26 8.48 -6.33
N GLN A 35 -8.64 8.04 -5.12
CA GLN A 35 -8.40 8.78 -3.88
C GLN A 35 -6.91 8.93 -3.52
N ILE A 36 -6.11 7.90 -3.77
CA ILE A 36 -4.65 7.91 -3.55
C ILE A 36 -3.95 8.74 -4.63
N GLY A 37 -4.59 8.92 -5.80
CA GLY A 37 -3.99 9.57 -6.96
C GLY A 37 -2.93 8.69 -7.63
N VAL A 38 -3.22 7.40 -7.82
CA VAL A 38 -2.37 6.46 -8.55
C VAL A 38 -3.17 5.68 -9.58
N SER A 39 -2.52 5.12 -10.60
CA SER A 39 -3.23 4.25 -11.54
C SER A 39 -3.74 2.98 -10.86
N ARG A 40 -4.87 2.44 -11.33
CA ARG A 40 -5.36 1.13 -10.88
C ARG A 40 -4.32 0.03 -11.05
N ALA A 41 -3.56 0.03 -12.15
CA ALA A 41 -2.50 -0.95 -12.40
C ALA A 41 -1.34 -0.84 -11.38
N THR A 42 -1.02 0.37 -10.92
CA THR A 42 -0.04 0.58 -9.83
C THR A 42 -0.58 0.00 -8.53
N LEU A 43 -1.83 0.29 -8.17
CA LEU A 43 -2.45 -0.25 -6.96
C LEU A 43 -2.56 -1.78 -7.00
N CYS A 44 -2.95 -2.38 -8.12
CA CYS A 44 -3.02 -3.84 -8.25
C CYS A 44 -1.63 -4.49 -8.07
N ARG A 45 -0.56 -3.89 -8.61
CA ARG A 45 0.81 -4.39 -8.40
C ARG A 45 1.23 -4.31 -6.93
N LEU A 46 0.91 -3.21 -6.26
CA LEU A 46 1.14 -3.04 -4.82
C LEU A 46 0.40 -4.12 -4.04
N LEU A 47 -0.90 -4.32 -4.30
CA LEU A 47 -1.72 -5.33 -3.62
C LEU A 47 -1.25 -6.76 -3.91
N ALA A 48 -0.61 -7.00 -5.05
CA ALA A 48 0.09 -8.25 -5.36
C ALA A 48 1.44 -8.41 -4.62
N GLY A 49 1.77 -7.50 -3.69
CA GLY A 49 2.99 -7.54 -2.88
C GLY A 49 4.23 -7.05 -3.61
N LYS A 50 4.10 -6.26 -4.69
CA LYS A 50 5.25 -5.61 -5.33
C LYS A 50 5.60 -4.33 -4.58
N ALA A 51 6.89 -4.12 -4.36
CA ALA A 51 7.39 -2.90 -3.76
C ALA A 51 7.01 -1.68 -4.63
N PRO A 52 6.31 -0.68 -4.06
CA PRO A 52 6.00 0.55 -4.77
C PRO A 52 7.24 1.43 -4.91
N ALA A 53 7.22 2.35 -5.87
CA ALA A 53 8.15 3.48 -5.87
C ALA A 53 7.90 4.37 -4.63
N VAL A 54 8.93 5.10 -4.19
CA VAL A 54 8.86 5.96 -2.99
C VAL A 54 7.68 6.93 -3.04
N GLU A 55 7.43 7.56 -4.18
CA GLU A 55 6.29 8.48 -4.34
C GLU A 55 4.94 7.76 -4.14
N THR A 56 4.77 6.57 -4.71
CA THR A 56 3.56 5.76 -4.53
C THR A 56 3.39 5.35 -3.06
N TYR A 57 4.49 4.96 -2.40
CA TYR A 57 4.47 4.67 -0.96
C TYR A 57 3.96 5.86 -0.15
N LEU A 58 4.50 7.07 -0.38
CA LEU A 58 4.11 8.27 0.36
C LEU A 58 2.64 8.64 0.13
N ARG A 59 2.15 8.57 -1.12
CA ARG A 59 0.74 8.82 -1.45
C ARG A 59 -0.19 7.84 -0.72
N VAL A 60 0.13 6.55 -0.78
CA VAL A 60 -0.65 5.50 -0.11
C VAL A 60 -0.61 5.67 1.41
N LYS A 61 0.57 5.94 1.98
CA LYS A 61 0.74 6.12 3.42
C LYS A 61 -0.05 7.31 3.94
N LYS A 62 -0.01 8.45 3.23
CA LYS A 62 -0.84 9.62 3.54
C LYS A 62 -2.33 9.26 3.52
N TRP A 63 -2.79 8.52 2.51
CA TRP A 63 -4.18 8.07 2.43
C TRP A 63 -4.59 7.13 3.56
N ILE A 64 -3.70 6.24 4.01
CA ILE A 64 -3.92 5.34 5.16
C ILE A 64 -4.11 6.13 6.46
N GLU A 65 -3.37 7.23 6.64
CA GLU A 65 -3.32 8.02 7.88
C GLU A 65 -4.43 9.07 8.01
N THR A 66 -5.10 9.43 6.91
CA THR A 66 -6.35 10.22 6.91
C THR A 66 -7.55 9.36 7.23
#